data_AF-A0A9W9I5W3-F1
#
_entry.id   AF-A0A9W9I5W3-F1
#
_cell.length_a   1.000
_cell.length_b   1.000
_cell.length_c   1.000
_cell.angle_alpha   90.00
_cell.angle_beta   90.00
_cell.angle_gamma   90.00
#
_symmetry.space_group_name_H-M   'P 1'
#
loop_
_entity.id
_entity.type
_entity.pdbx_description
1 polymer ?
#
loop_
_entity_poly.entity_id
_entity_poly.type
_entity_poly.pdbx_seq_one_letter_code
_entity_poly.pdbx_strand_id
1 'polypeptide(L)'
;MSVDGVFAGDFVGEVTELGSKVAKLSKGDLIVGLIWGGRSARSRHGLALFSKGYLNVDRSKSTGTSVLVWGGSSSVRIVNDSTRFHLGLGRDDHLQSAPDLVQSYGAKQVFDYNDPEVIEKINEVAPDLRHIFDTIGNGHSSTTSSRAFGDREGNLCTVRPGKATTEHVTRNAQVTDVLAWTAFWKDHRYARLHWPASKDDHELASELFEKLPAWLE
;
A
#
# COMPACT_ATOMS: atom_id res chain seq x y z
N MET A 1 29.19 -3.06 -12.37
CA MET A 1 28.13 -2.34 -13.13
C MET A 1 27.51 -1.35 -12.16
N SER A 2 27.64 -0.05 -12.44
CA SER A 2 26.99 1.01 -11.64
C SER A 2 25.50 1.00 -11.93
N VAL A 3 24.68 0.94 -10.87
CA VAL A 3 23.24 1.17 -10.96
C VAL A 3 23.00 2.65 -10.67
N ASP A 4 23.09 3.46 -11.73
CA ASP A 4 22.70 4.86 -11.71
C ASP A 4 21.17 4.94 -11.85
N GLY A 5 20.49 5.21 -10.74
CA GLY A 5 19.04 5.41 -10.71
C GLY A 5 18.61 6.15 -9.46
N VAL A 6 17.83 7.21 -9.63
CA VAL A 6 17.15 7.87 -8.51
C VAL A 6 15.90 7.05 -8.18
N PHE A 7 15.94 6.34 -7.05
CA PHE A 7 14.87 5.47 -6.57
C PHE A 7 13.90 6.25 -5.74
N ALA A 8 12.62 6.13 -6.04
CA ALA A 8 11.69 7.12 -5.58
C ALA A 8 10.91 6.82 -4.31
N GLY A 9 10.29 7.91 -3.87
CA GLY A 9 9.42 8.00 -2.75
C GLY A 9 8.98 9.40 -2.45
N ASP A 10 8.12 9.49 -1.45
CA ASP A 10 7.73 10.74 -0.85
C ASP A 10 8.89 11.16 0.07
N PHE A 11 9.45 12.35 -0.13
CA PHE A 11 10.48 12.91 0.73
C PHE A 11 9.97 14.19 1.40
N VAL A 12 10.42 14.41 2.64
CA VAL A 12 10.37 15.70 3.30
C VAL A 12 11.80 16.17 3.49
N GLY A 13 12.09 17.38 3.07
CA GLY A 13 13.44 17.92 3.11
C GLY A 13 13.45 19.44 3.05
N GLU A 14 14.58 20.00 3.46
CA GLU A 14 14.85 21.43 3.30
C GLU A 14 15.44 21.67 1.91
N VAL A 15 14.96 22.71 1.22
CA VAL A 15 15.54 23.13 -0.06
C VAL A 15 16.94 23.67 0.19
N THR A 16 17.96 22.92 -0.19
CA THR A 16 19.37 23.34 -0.09
C THR A 16 19.83 24.09 -1.35
N GLU A 17 19.24 23.78 -2.50
CA GLU A 17 19.55 24.38 -3.80
C GLU A 17 18.33 24.49 -4.73
N LEU A 18 18.34 25.47 -5.63
CA LEU A 18 17.24 25.78 -6.56
C LEU A 18 17.75 25.83 -7.99
N GLY A 19 16.98 25.25 -8.92
CA GLY A 19 17.22 25.41 -10.35
C GLY A 19 16.91 26.83 -10.83
N SER A 20 17.62 27.31 -11.85
CA SER A 20 17.53 28.69 -12.36
C SER A 20 16.15 29.13 -12.86
N LYS A 21 15.22 28.20 -13.08
CA LYS A 21 13.85 28.46 -13.52
C LYS A 21 12.80 28.33 -12.40
N VAL A 22 13.21 28.02 -11.17
CA VAL A 22 12.31 27.88 -10.02
C VAL A 22 12.02 29.27 -9.44
N ALA A 23 10.76 29.71 -9.52
CA ALA A 23 10.35 31.06 -9.11
C ALA A 23 9.52 31.12 -7.82
N LYS A 24 9.17 29.96 -7.25
CA LYS A 24 8.17 29.85 -6.16
C LYS A 24 8.69 29.22 -4.86
N LEU A 25 9.97 28.87 -4.81
CA LEU A 25 10.63 28.24 -3.65
C LEU A 25 11.92 28.99 -3.35
N SER A 26 12.30 29.00 -2.08
CA SER A 26 13.52 29.60 -1.55
C SER A 26 14.39 28.54 -0.89
N LYS A 27 15.70 28.78 -0.79
CA LYS A 27 16.57 27.96 0.05
C LYS A 27 16.11 28.08 1.50
N GLY A 28 16.08 26.96 2.23
CA GLY A 28 15.53 26.90 3.58
C GLY A 28 14.04 26.54 3.66
N ASP A 29 13.32 26.52 2.52
CA ASP A 29 11.93 26.07 2.53
C ASP A 29 11.86 24.58 2.85
N LEU A 30 10.95 24.22 3.76
CA LEU A 30 10.57 22.82 3.97
C LEU A 30 9.60 22.41 2.85
N ILE A 31 10.03 21.45 2.04
CA ILE A 31 9.22 20.92 0.95
C ILE A 31 8.89 19.45 1.16
N VAL A 32 7.73 19.07 0.63
CA VAL A 32 7.32 17.69 0.49
C VAL A 32 7.20 17.41 -0.99
N GLY A 33 7.94 16.41 -1.47
CA GLY A 33 8.00 16.05 -2.89
C GLY A 33 7.64 14.58 -3.10
N LEU A 34 6.86 14.32 -4.15
CA LEU A 34 6.55 12.98 -4.64
C LEU A 34 7.51 12.64 -5.78
N ILE A 35 8.41 11.69 -5.60
CA ILE A 35 9.18 11.09 -6.70
C ILE A 35 8.49 9.75 -7.08
N TRP A 36 8.37 9.44 -8.38
CA TRP A 36 7.88 8.15 -8.89
C TRP A 36 9.00 7.11 -9.08
N GLY A 37 8.90 5.95 -8.43
CA GLY A 37 9.98 4.94 -8.32
C GLY A 37 10.05 4.17 -6.98
N GLY A 38 10.77 3.05 -6.96
CA GLY A 38 10.31 1.85 -6.24
C GLY A 38 10.70 1.62 -4.76
N ARG A 39 11.38 2.51 -4.04
CA ARG A 39 11.83 2.22 -2.66
C ARG A 39 10.80 2.61 -1.57
N SER A 40 10.09 3.72 -1.69
CA SER A 40 9.06 4.10 -0.69
C SER A 40 7.71 3.41 -0.86
N ALA A 41 7.50 2.69 -1.96
CA ALA A 41 6.41 1.72 -2.04
C ALA A 41 6.49 0.71 -0.87
N ARG A 42 7.71 0.33 -0.45
CA ARG A 42 7.92 -0.74 0.54
C ARG A 42 7.50 -0.41 1.96
N SER A 43 7.87 0.77 2.44
CA SER A 43 7.46 1.26 3.76
C SER A 43 5.93 1.38 3.87
N ARG A 44 5.26 1.89 2.82
CA ARG A 44 3.79 2.00 2.80
C ARG A 44 3.06 0.66 2.92
N HIS A 45 3.53 -0.39 2.24
CA HIS A 45 2.88 -1.69 2.31
C HIS A 45 3.07 -2.33 3.67
N GLY A 46 4.28 -2.30 4.20
CA GLY A 46 4.56 -2.86 5.53
C GLY A 46 3.82 -2.11 6.64
N LEU A 47 3.69 -0.78 6.52
CA LEU A 47 2.84 0.01 7.40
C LEU A 47 1.38 -0.43 7.25
N ALA A 48 0.80 -0.37 6.04
CA ALA A 48 -0.60 -0.72 5.79
C ALA A 48 -0.97 -2.09 6.35
N LEU A 49 -0.11 -3.08 6.13
CA LEU A 49 -0.32 -4.45 6.58
C LEU A 49 -0.18 -4.61 8.09
N PHE A 50 0.86 -4.05 8.70
CA PHE A 50 1.29 -4.44 10.05
C PHE A 50 1.11 -3.36 11.13
N SER A 51 0.83 -2.12 10.76
CA SER A 51 0.54 -1.07 11.74
C SER A 51 -0.79 -1.34 12.43
N LYS A 52 -0.82 -1.09 13.74
CA LYS A 52 -2.03 -1.15 14.57
C LYS A 52 -3.10 -0.15 14.12
N GLY A 53 -2.70 0.93 13.45
CA GLY A 53 -3.61 1.95 12.94
C GLY A 53 -4.29 1.61 11.62
N TYR A 54 -3.87 0.54 10.93
CA TYR A 54 -4.33 0.17 9.60
C TYR A 54 -4.93 -1.24 9.58
N LEU A 55 -4.37 -2.18 8.82
CA LEU A 55 -4.91 -3.55 8.75
C LEU A 55 -4.60 -4.40 9.98
N ASN A 56 -3.50 -4.08 10.69
CA ASN A 56 -3.05 -4.76 11.90
C ASN A 56 -2.98 -6.29 11.75
N VAL A 57 -2.44 -6.76 10.62
CA VAL A 57 -2.25 -8.18 10.34
C VAL A 57 -1.22 -8.74 11.31
N ASP A 58 -1.62 -9.77 12.06
CA ASP A 58 -0.75 -10.43 13.02
C ASP A 58 0.35 -11.22 12.29
N ARG A 59 1.59 -10.71 12.37
CA ARG A 59 2.78 -11.34 11.77
C ARG A 59 3.03 -12.75 12.32
N SER A 60 2.63 -13.04 13.56
CA SER A 60 2.80 -14.36 14.19
C SER A 60 1.80 -15.41 13.71
N LYS A 61 0.67 -14.97 13.14
CA LYS A 61 -0.40 -15.82 12.57
C LYS A 61 -0.49 -15.73 11.05
N SER A 62 0.54 -15.14 10.43
CA SER A 62 0.63 -14.84 9.01
C SER A 62 0.31 -16.04 8.10
N THR A 63 0.68 -17.25 8.50
CA THR A 63 0.38 -18.50 7.77
C THR A 63 -1.10 -18.89 7.73
N GLY A 64 -2.00 -18.18 8.43
CA GLY A 64 -3.45 -18.42 8.43
C GLY A 64 -4.30 -17.21 8.03
N THR A 65 -3.70 -16.03 7.84
CA THR A 65 -4.46 -14.80 7.56
C THR A 65 -4.49 -14.48 6.08
N SER A 66 -5.70 -14.47 5.51
CA SER A 66 -5.96 -14.00 4.14
C SER A 66 -5.95 -12.48 4.07
N VAL A 67 -5.12 -11.93 3.17
CA VAL A 67 -5.14 -10.51 2.81
C VAL A 67 -5.29 -10.37 1.30
N LEU A 68 -6.27 -9.57 0.87
CA LEU A 68 -6.46 -9.17 -0.52
C LEU A 68 -5.76 -7.86 -0.78
N VAL A 69 -4.74 -7.84 -1.64
CA VAL A 69 -4.20 -6.56 -2.15
C VAL A 69 -4.80 -6.29 -3.53
N TRP A 70 -5.52 -5.18 -3.67
CA TRP A 70 -6.14 -4.76 -4.93
C TRP A 70 -5.17 -3.87 -5.71
N GLY A 71 -4.95 -4.18 -6.99
CA GLY A 71 -4.04 -3.44 -7.86
C GLY A 71 -2.57 -3.79 -7.71
N GLY A 72 -2.26 -5.03 -7.30
CA GLY A 72 -0.89 -5.43 -6.96
C GLY A 72 0.14 -5.26 -8.08
N SER A 73 -0.23 -5.25 -9.36
CA SER A 73 0.74 -5.03 -10.47
C SER A 73 1.41 -3.65 -10.40
N SER A 74 0.73 -2.64 -9.86
CA SER A 74 1.21 -1.26 -9.71
C SER A 74 2.15 -1.05 -8.52
N SER A 75 2.25 -2.03 -7.62
CA SER A 75 2.74 -1.80 -6.25
C SER A 75 3.52 -2.98 -5.65
N VAL A 76 3.47 -4.17 -6.25
CA VAL A 76 4.07 -5.38 -5.68
C VAL A 76 5.57 -5.42 -5.92
N ARG A 77 6.32 -5.22 -4.84
CA ARG A 77 7.70 -5.70 -4.65
C ARG A 77 8.00 -6.16 -3.21
N ILE A 78 7.01 -6.44 -2.35
CA ILE A 78 7.21 -6.49 -0.88
C ILE A 78 6.68 -7.73 -0.17
N VAL A 79 6.06 -8.68 -0.87
CA VAL A 79 5.31 -9.72 -0.16
C VAL A 79 6.14 -11.01 -0.01
N ASN A 80 7.08 -11.05 0.92
CA ASN A 80 7.88 -12.28 1.16
C ASN A 80 7.19 -13.30 2.08
N ASP A 81 7.60 -14.57 1.92
CA ASP A 81 7.09 -15.91 2.29
C ASP A 81 6.24 -16.18 3.55
N SER A 82 6.11 -15.28 4.53
CA SER A 82 5.52 -15.66 5.83
C SER A 82 3.99 -15.64 5.90
N THR A 83 3.29 -14.95 4.99
CA THR A 83 1.82 -14.76 5.10
C THR A 83 1.04 -15.36 3.92
N ARG A 84 -0.16 -15.90 4.17
CA ARG A 84 -1.07 -16.36 3.09
C ARG A 84 -1.75 -15.18 2.41
N PHE A 85 -1.09 -14.56 1.45
CA PHE A 85 -1.70 -13.52 0.62
C PHE A 85 -2.54 -14.13 -0.52
N HIS A 86 -3.81 -13.75 -0.60
CA HIS A 86 -4.69 -14.06 -1.73
C HIS A 86 -4.84 -12.78 -2.53
N LEU A 87 -4.16 -12.66 -3.66
CA LEU A 87 -4.01 -11.37 -4.34
C LEU A 87 -5.01 -11.20 -5.49
N GLY A 88 -5.71 -10.07 -5.54
CA GLY A 88 -6.49 -9.66 -6.71
C GLY A 88 -5.61 -8.80 -7.61
N LEU A 89 -5.23 -9.30 -8.78
CA LEU A 89 -4.46 -8.51 -9.76
C LEU A 89 -5.26 -8.22 -11.01
N GLY A 90 -5.43 -6.94 -11.24
CA GLY A 90 -5.66 -6.46 -12.58
C GLY A 90 -4.60 -6.88 -13.57
N ARG A 91 -5.07 -7.40 -14.71
CA ARG A 91 -4.46 -7.00 -15.97
C ARG A 91 -4.64 -5.49 -16.09
N ASP A 92 -3.55 -4.75 -15.92
CA ASP A 92 -3.36 -3.59 -16.77
C ASP A 92 -2.98 -4.15 -18.15
N ASP A 93 -3.67 -3.71 -19.17
CA ASP A 93 -3.59 -4.16 -20.58
C ASP A 93 -2.17 -4.09 -21.16
N HIS A 94 -1.26 -3.39 -20.46
CA HIS A 94 0.13 -3.17 -20.84
C HIS A 94 1.16 -4.14 -20.23
N LEU A 95 0.77 -5.03 -19.33
CA LEU A 95 1.71 -5.94 -18.65
C LEU A 95 1.30 -7.41 -18.83
N GLN A 96 1.59 -7.96 -20.02
CA GLN A 96 1.34 -9.37 -20.36
C GLN A 96 2.01 -10.38 -19.39
N SER A 97 3.00 -9.94 -18.61
CA SER A 97 3.74 -10.75 -17.62
C SER A 97 3.32 -10.51 -16.15
N ALA A 98 2.21 -9.81 -15.89
CA ALA A 98 1.79 -9.44 -14.54
C ALA A 98 1.49 -10.63 -13.60
N PRO A 99 0.84 -11.73 -14.02
CA PRO A 99 0.50 -12.83 -13.11
C PRO A 99 1.72 -13.57 -12.58
N ASP A 100 2.61 -14.00 -13.47
CA ASP A 100 3.82 -14.76 -13.11
C ASP A 100 4.77 -13.93 -12.24
N LEU A 101 4.93 -12.66 -12.59
CA LEU A 101 5.75 -11.72 -11.82
C LEU A 101 5.26 -11.59 -10.39
N VAL A 102 3.95 -11.55 -10.20
CA VAL A 102 3.41 -11.29 -8.88
C VAL A 102 3.26 -12.56 -8.04
N GLN A 103 3.05 -13.71 -8.67
CA GLN A 103 3.24 -15.00 -8.01
C GLN A 103 4.69 -15.18 -7.54
N SER A 104 5.68 -14.74 -8.34
CA SER A 104 7.09 -14.75 -7.93
C SER A 104 7.38 -13.85 -6.72
N TYR A 105 6.48 -12.90 -6.43
CA TYR A 105 6.51 -12.03 -5.26
C TYR A 105 5.60 -12.52 -4.14
N GLY A 106 5.26 -13.82 -4.08
CA GLY A 106 4.58 -14.43 -2.93
C GLY A 106 3.04 -14.44 -2.98
N ALA A 107 2.42 -14.00 -4.07
CA ALA A 107 0.97 -14.13 -4.23
C ALA A 107 0.56 -15.59 -4.43
N LYS A 108 -0.35 -16.11 -3.62
CA LYS A 108 -0.85 -17.50 -3.77
C LYS A 108 -1.82 -17.66 -4.94
N GLN A 109 -2.62 -16.63 -5.16
CA GLN A 109 -3.64 -16.59 -6.20
C GLN A 109 -3.68 -15.19 -6.79
N VAL A 110 -4.12 -15.13 -8.04
CA VAL A 110 -4.11 -13.93 -8.88
C VAL A 110 -5.42 -13.89 -9.64
N PHE A 111 -6.20 -12.82 -9.49
CA PHE A 111 -7.50 -12.64 -10.15
C PHE A 111 -7.58 -11.38 -10.98
N ASP A 112 -8.06 -11.47 -12.22
CA ASP A 112 -8.35 -10.31 -13.08
C ASP A 112 -9.50 -9.48 -12.51
N TYR A 113 -9.27 -8.20 -12.18
CA TYR A 113 -10.35 -7.34 -11.69
C TYR A 113 -11.41 -7.01 -12.74
N ASN A 114 -11.11 -7.19 -14.02
CA ASN A 114 -12.07 -6.98 -15.10
C ASN A 114 -13.06 -8.15 -15.23
N ASP A 115 -12.76 -9.27 -14.58
CA ASP A 115 -13.65 -10.42 -14.54
C ASP A 115 -14.92 -10.04 -13.76
N PRO A 116 -16.11 -10.12 -14.38
CA PRO A 116 -17.36 -9.77 -13.69
C PRO A 116 -17.64 -10.65 -12.47
N GLU A 117 -17.04 -11.85 -12.41
CA GLU A 117 -17.16 -12.81 -11.31
C GLU A 117 -15.98 -12.74 -10.33
N VAL A 118 -15.10 -11.72 -10.43
CA VAL A 118 -13.88 -11.61 -9.61
C VAL A 118 -14.15 -11.74 -8.11
N ILE A 119 -15.26 -11.15 -7.64
CA ILE A 119 -15.64 -11.18 -6.22
C ILE A 119 -16.06 -12.58 -5.77
N GLU A 120 -16.75 -13.33 -6.64
CA GLU A 120 -17.17 -14.70 -6.36
C GLU A 120 -15.93 -15.61 -6.29
N LYS A 121 -15.03 -15.50 -7.27
CA LYS A 121 -13.75 -16.24 -7.32
C LYS A 121 -12.87 -15.96 -6.11
N ILE A 122 -12.78 -14.71 -5.65
CA ILE A 122 -12.06 -14.36 -4.43
C ILE A 122 -12.70 -15.02 -3.20
N ASN A 123 -14.03 -15.00 -3.10
CA ASN A 123 -14.77 -15.57 -1.97
C ASN A 123 -14.66 -17.09 -1.90
N GLU A 124 -14.62 -17.79 -3.03
CA GLU A 124 -14.42 -19.25 -3.08
C GLU A 124 -13.12 -19.68 -2.42
N VAL A 125 -12.07 -18.88 -2.59
CA VAL A 125 -10.71 -19.25 -2.14
C VAL A 125 -10.33 -18.64 -0.80
N ALA A 126 -10.96 -17.52 -0.45
CA ALA A 126 -10.78 -16.83 0.82
C ALA A 126 -12.14 -16.55 1.49
N PRO A 127 -12.90 -17.60 1.87
CA PRO A 127 -14.22 -17.47 2.49
C PRO A 127 -14.16 -16.89 3.92
N ASP A 128 -12.97 -16.59 4.43
CA ASP A 128 -12.72 -15.96 5.71
C ASP A 128 -12.02 -14.60 5.56
N LEU A 129 -11.97 -14.01 4.36
CA LEU A 129 -11.29 -12.75 4.10
C LEU A 129 -11.76 -11.63 5.06
N ARG A 130 -10.81 -10.98 5.72
CA ARG A 130 -11.03 -9.85 6.67
C ARG A 130 -10.15 -8.64 6.40
N HIS A 131 -9.17 -8.75 5.50
CA HIS A 131 -8.20 -7.67 5.25
C HIS A 131 -8.09 -7.38 3.76
N ILE A 132 -8.27 -6.11 3.40
CA ILE A 132 -8.13 -5.62 2.03
C ILE A 132 -7.16 -4.43 2.03
N PHE A 133 -6.16 -4.47 1.16
CA PHE A 133 -5.29 -3.34 0.88
C PHE A 133 -5.51 -2.83 -0.55
N ASP A 134 -6.15 -1.68 -0.71
CA ASP A 134 -6.35 -1.03 -2.00
C ASP A 134 -5.18 -0.11 -2.36
N THR A 135 -4.41 -0.53 -3.36
CA THR A 135 -3.23 0.22 -3.84
C THR A 135 -3.52 1.15 -5.02
N ILE A 136 -4.77 1.18 -5.49
CA ILE A 136 -5.23 2.06 -6.59
C ILE A 136 -5.93 3.30 -6.02
N GLY A 137 -6.87 3.06 -5.10
CA GLY A 137 -7.69 4.08 -4.45
C GLY A 137 -8.36 5.02 -5.45
N ASN A 138 -9.16 4.48 -6.37
CA ASN A 138 -10.10 5.27 -7.15
C ASN A 138 -11.53 4.94 -6.71
N GLY A 139 -12.51 5.66 -7.25
CA GLY A 139 -13.92 5.49 -6.87
C GLY A 139 -14.52 4.11 -7.16
N HIS A 140 -13.82 3.25 -7.89
CA HIS A 140 -14.25 1.89 -8.19
C HIS A 140 -13.45 0.83 -7.41
N SER A 141 -12.17 1.04 -7.12
CA SER A 141 -11.29 0.02 -6.54
C SER A 141 -11.66 -0.34 -5.10
N SER A 142 -11.79 0.64 -4.22
CA SER A 142 -12.17 0.43 -2.81
C SER A 142 -13.60 -0.12 -2.72
N THR A 143 -14.52 0.42 -3.52
CA THR A 143 -15.91 -0.06 -3.58
C THR A 143 -15.97 -1.52 -4.04
N THR A 144 -15.32 -1.85 -5.16
CA THR A 144 -15.38 -3.21 -5.73
C THR A 144 -14.71 -4.21 -4.79
N SER A 145 -13.50 -3.92 -4.34
CA SER A 145 -12.77 -4.81 -3.41
C SER A 145 -13.54 -5.03 -2.11
N SER A 146 -14.14 -4.01 -1.51
CA SER A 146 -14.92 -4.16 -0.25
C SER A 146 -16.08 -5.17 -0.36
N ARG A 147 -16.61 -5.40 -1.57
CA ARG A 147 -17.64 -6.43 -1.79
C ARG A 147 -17.14 -7.84 -1.50
N ALA A 148 -15.83 -8.08 -1.57
CA ALA A 148 -15.22 -9.34 -1.18
C ALA A 148 -15.38 -9.66 0.32
N PHE A 149 -15.80 -8.70 1.15
CA PHE A 149 -16.18 -9.02 2.53
C PHE A 149 -17.51 -9.78 2.63
N GLY A 150 -18.41 -9.67 1.65
CA GLY A 150 -19.77 -10.18 1.75
C GLY A 150 -20.49 -9.53 2.95
N ASP A 151 -21.05 -10.34 3.84
CA ASP A 151 -21.71 -9.88 5.08
C ASP A 151 -20.76 -9.74 6.28
N ARG A 152 -19.48 -10.05 6.11
CA ARG A 152 -18.51 -10.18 7.22
C ARG A 152 -17.85 -8.84 7.52
N GLU A 153 -17.64 -8.48 8.77
CA GLU A 153 -16.84 -7.28 9.08
C GLU A 153 -15.41 -7.42 8.55
N GLY A 154 -14.79 -6.32 8.12
CA GLY A 154 -13.43 -6.37 7.59
C GLY A 154 -12.74 -5.01 7.54
N ASN A 155 -11.41 -5.03 7.51
CA ASN A 155 -10.57 -3.84 7.46
C ASN A 155 -10.11 -3.60 6.02
N LEU A 156 -10.41 -2.41 5.49
CA LEU A 156 -9.92 -1.95 4.20
C LEU A 156 -8.94 -0.79 4.43
N CYS A 157 -7.71 -0.95 3.98
CA CYS A 157 -6.73 0.13 3.96
C CYS A 157 -6.55 0.61 2.53
N THR A 158 -6.56 1.91 2.29
CA THR A 158 -6.33 2.51 0.97
C THR A 158 -5.09 3.40 0.97
N VAL A 159 -4.44 3.54 -0.18
CA VAL A 159 -3.32 4.49 -0.36
C VAL A 159 -3.77 5.94 -0.55
N ARG A 160 -5.09 6.22 -0.61
CA ARG A 160 -5.61 7.58 -0.81
C ARG A 160 -5.74 8.35 0.51
N PRO A 161 -5.08 9.52 0.62
CA PRO A 161 -5.20 10.35 1.81
C PRO A 161 -6.64 10.75 2.11
N GLY A 162 -7.03 10.65 3.37
CA GLY A 162 -8.33 11.09 3.87
C GLY A 162 -9.49 10.21 3.45
N LYS A 163 -9.21 8.96 3.04
CA LYS A 163 -10.23 8.00 2.58
C LYS A 163 -11.04 8.56 1.41
N ALA A 164 -10.39 9.38 0.58
CA ALA A 164 -11.02 9.89 -0.62
C ALA A 164 -11.48 8.72 -1.50
N THR A 165 -12.63 8.88 -2.16
CA THR A 165 -13.19 7.90 -3.08
C THR A 165 -13.64 6.59 -2.43
N THR A 166 -13.97 6.61 -1.14
CA THR A 166 -14.49 5.44 -0.40
C THR A 166 -15.93 5.63 0.06
N GLU A 167 -16.69 6.55 -0.53
CA GLU A 167 -18.06 6.88 -0.12
C GLU A 167 -19.05 5.72 -0.35
N HIS A 168 -18.70 4.79 -1.24
CA HIS A 168 -19.53 3.66 -1.65
C HIS A 168 -18.92 2.31 -1.26
N VAL A 169 -18.00 2.25 -0.28
CA VAL A 169 -17.56 0.95 0.27
C VAL A 169 -18.72 0.26 0.99
N THR A 170 -18.63 -1.05 1.14
CA THR A 170 -19.64 -1.80 1.89
C THR A 170 -19.68 -1.35 3.37
N ARG A 171 -20.87 -1.35 3.97
CA ARG A 171 -21.11 -0.86 5.34
C ARG A 171 -20.32 -1.59 6.43
N ASN A 172 -19.90 -2.81 6.16
CA ASN A 172 -19.12 -3.70 7.01
C ASN A 172 -17.61 -3.49 6.87
N ALA A 173 -17.17 -2.59 5.99
CA ALA A 173 -15.76 -2.24 5.83
C ALA A 173 -15.35 -1.09 6.78
N GLN A 174 -14.41 -1.37 7.68
CA GLN A 174 -13.69 -0.34 8.42
C GLN A 174 -12.57 0.22 7.52
N VAL A 175 -12.76 1.45 7.02
CA VAL A 175 -11.81 2.08 6.11
C VAL A 175 -10.74 2.86 6.87
N THR A 176 -9.49 2.59 6.53
CA THR A 176 -8.28 3.33 6.95
C THR A 176 -7.50 3.77 5.71
N ASP A 177 -6.62 4.74 5.89
CA ASP A 177 -5.74 5.22 4.84
C ASP A 177 -4.29 5.25 5.33
N VAL A 178 -3.39 4.63 4.56
CA VAL A 178 -1.97 4.59 4.88
C VAL A 178 -1.27 5.80 4.28
N LEU A 179 -0.46 6.47 5.10
CA LEU A 179 0.42 7.55 4.65
C LEU A 179 1.85 7.21 5.02
N ALA A 180 2.74 7.14 4.03
CA ALA A 180 4.16 6.80 4.27
C ALA A 180 4.81 7.71 5.32
N TRP A 181 4.32 8.94 5.42
CA TRP A 181 4.92 9.98 6.23
C TRP A 181 4.82 9.72 7.72
N THR A 182 3.87 8.90 8.18
CA THR A 182 3.79 8.54 9.60
C THR A 182 5.04 7.82 10.09
N ALA A 183 5.84 7.23 9.19
CA ALA A 183 7.16 6.67 9.48
C ALA A 183 8.18 7.69 10.03
N PHE A 184 8.01 9.00 9.80
CA PHE A 184 8.99 10.01 10.18
C PHE A 184 8.85 10.53 11.62
N TRP A 185 7.97 9.93 12.43
CA TRP A 185 7.68 10.34 13.82
C TRP A 185 7.45 11.86 13.98
N LYS A 186 6.71 12.43 13.02
CA LYS A 186 6.35 13.85 12.99
C LYS A 186 4.87 14.01 12.73
N ASP A 187 4.33 15.16 13.13
CA ASP A 187 2.99 15.57 12.73
C ASP A 187 2.97 15.89 11.24
N HIS A 188 1.97 15.37 10.54
CA HIS A 188 1.78 15.59 9.11
C HIS A 188 0.42 16.20 8.85
N ARG A 189 0.41 17.21 7.98
CA ARG A 189 -0.82 17.87 7.53
C ARG A 189 -0.86 17.87 6.01
N TYR A 190 -2.01 17.50 5.45
CA TYR A 190 -2.28 17.58 4.03
C TYR A 190 -3.66 18.20 3.81
N ALA A 191 -3.70 19.40 3.23
CA ALA A 191 -4.90 20.23 3.18
C ALA A 191 -5.53 20.38 4.58
N ARG A 192 -6.74 19.85 4.79
CA ARG A 192 -7.44 19.85 6.09
C ARG A 192 -7.19 18.61 6.95
N LEU A 193 -6.47 17.63 6.43
CA LEU A 193 -6.22 16.35 7.08
C LEU A 193 -4.98 16.46 7.97
N HIS A 194 -5.01 15.75 9.09
CA HIS A 194 -3.95 15.74 10.09
C HIS A 194 -3.69 14.31 10.57
N TRP A 195 -2.43 13.90 10.50
CA TRP A 195 -1.92 12.66 11.08
C TRP A 195 -0.90 13.02 12.16
N PRO A 196 -1.15 12.65 13.43
CA PRO A 196 -0.20 12.91 14.50
C PRO A 196 1.07 12.06 14.33
N ALA A 197 2.16 12.50 14.96
CA ALA A 197 3.38 11.73 15.09
C ALA A 197 3.09 10.35 15.70
N SER A 198 3.47 9.28 14.99
CA SER A 198 3.24 7.89 15.41
C SER A 198 4.57 7.21 15.69
N LYS A 199 4.86 6.95 16.97
CA LYS A 199 6.07 6.21 17.39
C LYS A 199 6.01 4.76 16.89
N ASP A 200 4.83 4.13 16.99
CA ASP A 200 4.59 2.77 16.53
C ASP A 200 4.88 2.64 15.02
N ASP A 201 4.40 3.58 14.19
CA ASP A 201 4.67 3.56 12.74
C ASP A 201 6.14 3.80 12.43
N HIS A 202 6.80 4.68 13.18
CA HIS A 202 8.22 4.95 13.04
C HIS A 202 9.08 3.73 13.37
N GLU A 203 8.83 3.07 14.50
CA GLU A 203 9.53 1.85 14.90
C GLU A 203 9.29 0.72 13.90
N LEU A 204 8.04 0.55 13.46
CA LEU A 204 7.67 -0.45 12.45
C LEU A 204 8.38 -0.21 11.12
N ALA A 205 8.38 1.03 10.64
CA ALA A 205 9.04 1.39 9.39
C ALA A 205 10.57 1.23 9.48
N SER A 206 11.16 1.55 10.62
CA SER A 206 12.59 1.38 10.88
C SER A 206 12.98 -0.10 10.88
N GLU A 207 12.23 -0.94 11.59
CA GLU A 207 12.43 -2.40 11.58
C GLU A 207 12.33 -2.99 10.17
N LEU A 208 11.30 -2.59 9.41
CA LEU A 208 11.11 -3.04 8.02
C LEU A 208 12.25 -2.58 7.10
N PHE A 209 12.78 -1.38 7.32
CA PHE A 209 13.89 -0.84 6.55
C PHE A 209 15.21 -1.57 6.87
N GLU A 210 15.46 -1.87 8.14
CA GLU A 210 16.65 -2.62 8.59
C GLU A 210 16.68 -4.05 8.05
N LYS A 211 15.52 -4.72 7.98
CA LYS A 211 15.40 -6.10 7.47
C LYS A 211 15.43 -6.19 5.94
N LEU A 212 15.25 -5.07 5.26
CA LEU A 212 15.11 -5.02 3.81
C LEU A 212 16.28 -5.64 3.02
N PRO A 213 17.56 -5.44 3.41
CA PRO A 213 18.69 -6.05 2.71
C PRO A 213 18.64 -7.58 2.71
N ALA A 214 18.26 -8.19 3.84
CA ALA A 214 18.16 -9.65 3.98
C ALA A 214 17.00 -10.28 3.19
N TRP A 215 16.06 -9.47 2.68
CA TRP A 215 14.94 -9.91 1.84
C TRP A 215 15.17 -9.65 0.35
N LEU A 216 16.33 -9.09 -0.01
CA LEU A 216 16.69 -8.74 -1.38
C LEU A 216 17.76 -9.67 -1.98
N GLU A 217 18.32 -10.57 -1.18
CA GLU A 217 19.27 -11.64 -1.55
C GLU A 217 18.53 -12.96 -1.76
#